data_AF-A0A1Z4JGY4-F1
#
_entry.id   AF-A0A1Z4JGY4-F1
#
_cell.length_a   1.000
_cell.length_b   1.000
_cell.length_c   1.000
_cell.angle_alpha   90.00
_cell.angle_beta   90.00
_cell.angle_gamma   90.00
#
_symmetry.space_group_name_H-M   'P 1'
#
loop_
_entity.id
_entity.type
_entity.pdbx_description
1 polymer ?
#
loop_
_entity_poly.entity_id
_entity_poly.type
_entity_poly.pdbx_seq_one_letter_code
_entity_poly.pdbx_strand_id
1 'polypeptide(L)'
;MPLGTLEQLLKPENRAALRKVLTYHVVPGALESKNLRSGQVKSVEGSPVNVQVANNQVRVNDATVISTDVKASNGVIHVIDRVILPPDL
;
A
#
# COMPACT_ATOMS: atom_id res chain seq x y z
N MET A 1 -10.99 3.33 -6.23
CA MET A 1 -11.70 3.80 -5.00
C MET A 1 -13.13 4.16 -5.36
N PRO A 2 -14.11 3.91 -4.48
CA PRO A 2 -15.49 4.35 -4.68
C PRO A 2 -15.59 5.88 -4.71
N LEU A 3 -16.54 6.40 -5.50
CA LEU A 3 -16.89 7.83 -5.52
C LEU A 3 -17.38 8.25 -4.14
N GLY A 4 -16.88 9.37 -3.61
CA GLY A 4 -17.25 9.90 -2.29
C GLY A 4 -16.39 9.44 -1.10
N THR A 5 -15.64 8.34 -1.22
CA THR A 5 -14.77 7.86 -0.12
C THR A 5 -13.66 8.86 0.19
N LEU A 6 -13.07 9.49 -0.83
CA LEU A 6 -12.01 10.49 -0.63
C LEU A 6 -12.52 11.72 0.13
N GLU A 7 -13.66 12.27 -0.28
CA GLU A 7 -14.26 13.44 0.35
C GLU A 7 -14.61 13.16 1.81
N GLN A 8 -15.06 11.94 2.12
CA GLN A 8 -15.27 11.50 3.49
C GLN A 8 -13.95 11.43 4.26
N LEU A 9 -12.90 10.83 3.71
CA LEU A 9 -11.59 10.72 4.37
C LEU A 9 -10.92 12.08 4.63
N LEU A 10 -11.24 13.10 3.83
CA LEU A 10 -10.70 14.46 4.01
C LEU A 10 -11.41 15.26 5.12
N LYS A 11 -12.56 14.78 5.60
CA LYS A 11 -13.26 15.45 6.70
C LYS A 11 -12.46 15.38 8.00
N PRO A 12 -12.41 16.46 8.82
CA PRO A 12 -11.65 16.48 10.07
C PRO A 12 -12.00 15.34 11.02
N GLU A 13 -13.26 14.93 11.04
CA GLU A 13 -13.79 13.87 11.91
C GLU A 13 -13.25 12.48 11.49
N ASN A 14 -12.84 12.32 10.24
CA ASN A 14 -12.37 11.05 9.66
C ASN A 14 -10.83 10.94 9.61
N ARG A 15 -10.10 11.81 10.33
CA ARG A 15 -8.63 11.75 10.42
C ARG A 15 -8.10 10.37 10.86
N ALA A 16 -8.81 9.67 11.73
CA ALA A 16 -8.43 8.32 12.16
C ALA A 16 -8.50 7.31 11.00
N ALA A 17 -9.55 7.38 10.19
CA ALA A 17 -9.71 6.56 8.99
C ALA A 17 -8.63 6.86 7.94
N LEU A 18 -8.36 8.15 7.69
CA LEU A 18 -7.28 8.55 6.77
C LEU A 18 -5.92 8.03 7.26
N ARG A 19 -5.65 8.11 8.57
CA ARG A 19 -4.42 7.56 9.15
C ARG A 19 -4.31 6.07 8.90
N LYS A 20 -5.38 5.29 9.11
CA LYS A 20 -5.40 3.85 8.81
C LYS A 20 -5.04 3.56 7.35
N VAL A 21 -5.69 4.26 6.41
CA VAL A 21 -5.40 4.12 4.98
C VAL A 21 -3.93 4.37 4.69
N LEU A 22 -3.37 5.47 5.20
CA LEU A 22 -1.95 5.80 4.97
C LEU A 22 -1.01 4.76 5.60
N THR A 23 -1.28 4.30 6.82
CA THR A 23 -0.47 3.27 7.47
C THR A 23 -0.58 1.90 6.82
N TYR A 24 -1.67 1.63 6.10
CA TYR A 24 -1.86 0.37 5.36
C TYR A 24 -0.96 0.30 4.11
N HIS A 25 -0.55 1.45 3.57
CA HIS A 25 0.42 1.53 2.46
C HIS A 25 1.88 1.37 2.91
N VAL A 26 2.14 1.30 4.22
CA VAL A 26 3.49 1.20 4.78
C VAL A 26 3.71 -0.22 5.29
N VAL A 27 4.79 -0.84 4.86
CA VAL A 27 5.23 -2.15 5.36
C VAL A 27 6.58 -1.95 6.07
N PRO A 28 6.77 -2.46 7.29
CA PRO A 28 8.04 -2.35 7.99
C PRO A 28 9.13 -3.14 7.27
N GLY A 29 10.28 -2.49 7.05
CA GLY A 29 11.45 -3.06 6.37
C GLY A 29 11.74 -2.42 5.02
N ALA A 30 12.88 -2.78 4.43
CA ALA A 30 13.29 -2.32 3.10
C ALA A 30 13.26 -3.50 2.13
N LEU A 31 12.17 -3.64 1.37
CA LEU A 31 12.01 -4.66 0.35
C LEU A 31 12.23 -4.05 -1.03
N GLU A 32 13.41 -4.28 -1.59
CA GLU A 32 13.68 -4.00 -3.02
C GLU A 32 12.91 -4.97 -3.91
N SER A 33 12.63 -4.56 -5.15
CA SER A 33 11.89 -5.37 -6.14
C SER A 33 12.46 -6.78 -6.33
N LYS A 34 13.80 -6.91 -6.32
CA LYS A 34 14.52 -8.20 -6.42
C LYS A 34 14.21 -9.18 -5.27
N ASN A 35 13.78 -8.65 -4.13
CA ASN A 35 13.45 -9.42 -2.93
C ASN A 35 11.93 -9.59 -2.75
N LEU A 36 11.11 -8.96 -3.60
CA LEU A 36 9.66 -9.14 -3.56
C LEU A 36 9.31 -10.56 -4.01
N ARG A 37 8.49 -11.21 -3.19
CA ARG A 37 7.92 -12.53 -3.46
C ARG A 37 6.43 -12.45 -3.28
N SER A 38 5.70 -13.29 -4.02
CA SER A 38 4.26 -13.45 -3.81
C SER A 38 3.99 -13.92 -2.38
N GLY A 39 3.02 -13.31 -1.71
CA GLY A 39 2.65 -13.63 -0.34
C GLY A 39 2.02 -12.45 0.39
N GLN A 40 1.66 -12.69 1.66
CA GLN A 40 1.12 -11.65 2.52
C GLN A 40 2.22 -11.02 3.36
N VAL A 41 2.24 -9.69 3.41
CA VAL A 41 3.10 -8.91 4.30
C VAL A 41 2.23 -8.10 5.26
N LYS A 42 2.68 -7.92 6.50
CA LYS A 42 1.93 -7.16 7.49
C LYS A 42 2.22 -5.66 7.31
N SER A 43 1.17 -4.85 7.16
CA SER A 43 1.32 -3.39 7.12
C SER A 43 1.55 -2.80 8.52
N VAL A 44 1.93 -1.52 8.59
CA VAL A 44 2.03 -0.75 9.84
C VAL A 44 0.65 -0.54 10.48
N GLU A 45 -0.41 -0.48 9.68
CA GLU A 45 -1.80 -0.46 10.18
C GLU A 45 -2.11 -1.74 10.98
N GLY A 46 -1.58 -2.88 10.54
CA GLY A 46 -1.69 -4.18 11.21
C GLY A 46 -2.34 -5.25 10.33
N SER A 47 -3.16 -4.84 9.37
CA SER A 47 -3.79 -5.75 8.40
C SER A 47 -2.79 -6.28 7.36
N PRO A 48 -3.00 -7.51 6.84
CA PRO A 48 -2.15 -8.06 5.79
C PRO A 48 -2.38 -7.35 4.45
N VAL A 49 -1.30 -7.19 3.70
CA VAL A 49 -1.26 -6.69 2.33
C VAL A 49 -0.80 -7.84 1.44
N ASN A 50 -1.54 -8.14 0.39
CA ASN A 50 -1.22 -9.22 -0.53
C ASN A 50 -0.30 -8.70 -1.65
N VAL A 51 0.92 -9.23 -1.73
CA VAL A 51 1.85 -8.94 -2.81
C VAL A 51 1.82 -10.11 -3.78
N GLN A 52 1.67 -9.83 -5.07
CA GLN A 52 1.71 -10.82 -6.13
C GLN A 52 2.78 -10.42 -7.14
N VAL A 53 3.72 -11.32 -7.41
CA VAL A 53 4.77 -11.15 -8.41
C VAL A 53 4.55 -12.17 -9.51
N ALA A 54 4.19 -11.70 -10.71
CA ALA A 54 3.95 -12.54 -11.87
C ALA A 54 4.41 -11.83 -13.14
N ASN A 55 5.11 -12.53 -14.04
CA ASN A 55 5.54 -11.99 -15.34
C ASN A 55 6.26 -10.63 -15.26
N ASN A 56 7.19 -10.48 -14.31
CA ASN A 56 7.90 -9.23 -14.01
C ASN A 56 7.00 -8.05 -13.61
N GLN A 57 5.73 -8.30 -13.29
CA GLN A 57 4.80 -7.31 -12.77
C GLN A 57 4.50 -7.59 -11.31
N VAL A 58 4.53 -6.54 -10.50
CA VAL A 58 4.16 -6.59 -9.08
C VAL A 58 2.78 -5.98 -8.92
N ARG A 59 1.92 -6.69 -8.19
CA ARG A 59 0.61 -6.20 -7.75
C ARG A 59 0.54 -6.23 -6.24
N VAL A 60 -0.08 -5.21 -5.67
CA VAL A 60 -0.30 -5.04 -4.24
C VAL A 60 -1.81 -4.93 -4.03
N ASN A 61 -2.44 -5.97 -3.50
CA ASN A 61 -3.88 -6.20 -3.58
C ASN A 61 -4.36 -6.00 -5.03
N ASP A 62 -5.28 -5.06 -5.26
CA ASP A 62 -5.79 -4.73 -6.58
C ASP A 62 -4.95 -3.69 -7.32
N ALA A 63 -3.92 -3.12 -6.68
CA ALA A 63 -3.06 -2.07 -7.24
C ALA A 63 -1.90 -2.65 -8.04
N THR A 64 -1.56 -2.01 -9.15
CA THR A 64 -0.40 -2.38 -9.97
C THR A 64 0.76 -1.45 -9.63
N VAL A 65 1.94 -2.02 -9.40
CA VAL A 65 3.16 -1.24 -9.21
C VAL A 65 3.63 -0.74 -10.58
N ILE A 66 3.71 0.58 -10.74
CA ILE A 66 4.11 1.24 -11.99
C ILE A 66 5.57 1.69 -11.98
N SER A 67 6.17 1.81 -10.79
CA SER A 67 7.60 2.08 -10.62
C SER A 67 8.09 1.43 -9.34
N THR A 68 9.26 0.80 -9.38
CA THR A 68 9.90 0.17 -8.22
C THR A 68 11.19 0.88 -7.84
N ASP A 69 11.73 0.54 -6.66
CA ASP A 69 13.11 0.83 -6.25
C ASP A 69 13.49 2.30 -6.15
N VAL A 70 12.53 3.16 -5.84
CA VAL A 70 12.82 4.56 -5.51
C VAL A 70 13.43 4.57 -4.10
N LYS A 71 14.75 4.73 -4.04
CA LYS A 71 15.50 4.76 -2.78
C LYS A 71 15.15 6.01 -1.97
N ALA A 72 14.72 5.80 -0.73
CA ALA A 72 14.54 6.83 0.27
C ALA A 72 15.59 6.65 1.38
N SER A 73 15.81 7.68 2.20
CA SER A 73 16.76 7.61 3.32
C SER A 73 16.37 6.56 4.38
N ASN A 74 15.10 6.15 4.41
CA ASN A 74 14.51 5.27 5.42
C ASN A 74 13.85 4.01 4.83
N GLY A 75 14.02 3.72 3.54
CA GLY A 75 13.39 2.56 2.91
C GLY A 75 13.36 2.61 1.40
N VAL A 76 12.42 1.88 0.81
CA VAL A 76 12.19 1.79 -0.63
C VAL A 76 10.73 2.14 -0.92
N ILE A 77 10.52 3.02 -1.90
CA ILE A 77 9.19 3.39 -2.37
C ILE A 77 8.89 2.61 -3.64
N HIS A 78 7.71 2.00 -3.66
CA HIS A 78 7.09 1.40 -4.85
C HIS A 78 5.84 2.21 -5.18
N VAL A 79 5.78 2.75 -6.40
CA VAL A 79 4.67 3.60 -6.86
C VAL A 79 3.57 2.70 -7.40
N ILE A 80 2.34 2.91 -6.95
CA ILE A 80 1.16 2.15 -7.36
C ILE A 80 0.15 3.01 -8.11
N ASP A 81 -0.64 2.38 -8.99
CA ASP A 81 -1.64 3.06 -9.84
C ASP A 81 -2.93 3.45 -9.11
N ARG A 82 -3.16 2.93 -7.90
CA ARG A 82 -4.37 3.17 -7.11
C ARG A 82 -4.12 3.02 -5.62
N VAL A 83 -4.96 3.69 -4.83
CA VAL A 83 -4.98 3.56 -3.36
C VAL A 83 -5.52 2.18 -2.97
N ILE A 84 -4.86 1.53 -2.02
CA ILE A 84 -5.32 0.30 -1.37
C ILE A 84 -6.08 0.64 -0.07
N LEU A 85 -7.20 -0.04 0.17
CA LEU A 85 -8.00 0.16 1.37
C LEU A 85 -7.77 -1.02 2.35
N PRO A 86 -7.68 -0.74 3.66
CA PRO A 86 -7.72 -1.79 4.68
C PRO A 86 -9.02 -2.61 4.57
N PRO A 87 -9.00 -3.90 4.91
CA PRO A 87 -10.19 -4.77 4.85
C PRO A 87 -11.26 -4.41 5.90
N ASP A 88 -10.91 -3.64 6.93
CA ASP A 88 -11.78 -3.23 8.04
C ASP A 88 -12.32 -1.79 7.92
N LEU A 89 -12.13 -1.16 6.75
CA LEU A 89 -12.56 0.22 6.47
C LEU A 89 -13.88 0.29 5.67
#